data_AF-A0A9N8WKV9-F1
#
_entry.id   AF-A0A9N8WKV9-F1
#
_cell.length_a   1.000
_cell.length_b   1.000
_cell.length_c   1.000
_cell.angle_alpha   90.00
_cell.angle_beta   90.00
_cell.angle_gamma   90.00
#
_symmetry.space_group_name_H-M   'P 1'
#
loop_
_entity.id
_entity.type
_entity.pdbx_description
1 polymer ?
#
loop_
_entity_poly.entity_id
_entity_poly.type
_entity_poly.pdbx_seq_one_letter_code
_entity_poly.pdbx_strand_id
1 'polypeptide(L)'
;MILLYLKKVFNAYYNSVKVNLTYTGKRKAEEEYGVIAPKRRFFASANEAYPDSNFFIEPEVEVEKVAQFLLQRKFTLLFGHCQSGKSTTCHAILRWFRDHPEKIREAGFDPQKLEIRMVTFDATVNTKDPSVLWESICKKFRTTDRKLFSFDTAEKCTSSTFQDFFSKRYLLSPKPIILIVDEASRLSAGDDCTVEFIDSLRTLKGDRVNFCLISIILVGTATIRDFLISHQRPNAISKISPFSAEACLTCSQFTKAEVEDLFKQFATSINDSFDFINIAPDIFEFTLGHKGLVGACGDYIQNAHSYNNTPIQTLDD
;
A
#
# COMPACT_ATOMS: atom_id res chain seq x y z
N MET A 1 -28.56 1.35 21.11
CA MET A 1 -28.77 -0.02 20.53
C MET A 1 -27.70 -0.41 19.51
N ILE A 2 -27.07 0.56 18.84
CA ILE A 2 -25.87 0.41 17.99
C ILE A 2 -24.74 -0.39 18.68
N LEU A 3 -24.51 -0.24 20.00
CA LEU A 3 -23.53 -1.03 20.75
C LEU A 3 -23.79 -2.56 20.77
N LEU A 4 -25.05 -3.01 20.69
CA LEU A 4 -25.41 -4.43 20.65
C LEU A 4 -25.29 -4.99 19.22
N TYR A 5 -25.57 -4.15 18.22
CA TYR A 5 -25.43 -4.43 16.79
C TYR A 5 -23.94 -4.50 16.39
N LEU A 6 -23.13 -3.56 16.88
CA LEU A 6 -21.68 -3.51 16.70
C LEU A 6 -20.93 -4.58 17.51
N LYS A 7 -21.44 -5.02 18.67
CA LYS A 7 -20.91 -6.21 19.37
C LYS A 7 -21.04 -7.49 18.53
N LYS A 8 -22.11 -7.62 17.74
CA LYS A 8 -22.27 -8.73 16.77
C LYS A 8 -21.28 -8.60 15.60
N VAL A 9 -21.07 -7.39 15.08
CA VAL A 9 -20.04 -7.12 14.05
C VAL A 9 -18.64 -7.43 14.58
N PHE A 10 -18.32 -7.05 15.82
CA PHE A 10 -17.01 -7.31 16.44
C PHE A 10 -16.79 -8.81 16.70
N ASN A 11 -17.82 -9.53 17.17
CA ASN A 11 -17.75 -11.00 17.33
C ASN A 11 -17.66 -11.73 15.99
N ALA A 12 -18.29 -11.23 14.93
CA ALA A 12 -18.15 -11.80 13.59
C ALA A 12 -16.75 -11.51 13.00
N TYR A 13 -16.25 -10.28 13.16
CA TYR A 13 -14.92 -9.86 12.69
C TYR A 13 -13.80 -10.64 13.38
N TYR A 14 -13.84 -10.78 14.72
CA TYR A 14 -12.84 -11.52 15.48
C TYR A 14 -12.84 -13.03 15.16
N ASN A 15 -14.00 -13.59 14.80
CA ASN A 15 -14.14 -15.00 14.40
C ASN A 15 -13.86 -15.24 12.90
N SER A 16 -13.92 -14.20 12.06
CA SER A 16 -13.66 -14.30 10.60
C SER A 16 -12.18 -14.34 10.21
N VAL A 17 -11.25 -14.17 11.16
CA VAL A 17 -9.80 -14.35 10.96
C VAL A 17 -9.41 -15.83 10.69
N LYS A 18 -10.40 -16.73 10.53
CA LYS A 18 -10.18 -18.14 10.16
C LYS A 18 -11.16 -18.65 9.11
N VAL A 19 -11.42 -17.94 8.00
CA VAL A 19 -12.03 -18.59 6.82
C VAL A 19 -11.48 -17.99 5.53
N ASN A 20 -10.69 -18.79 4.79
CA ASN A 20 -10.42 -18.54 3.37
C ASN A 20 -11.73 -18.72 2.60
N LEU A 21 -12.27 -17.64 2.03
CA LEU A 21 -13.38 -17.73 1.08
C LEU A 21 -12.83 -17.64 -0.34
N THR A 22 -12.64 -18.81 -0.96
CA THR A 22 -12.47 -18.96 -2.40
C THR A 22 -13.82 -18.73 -3.09
N TYR A 23 -14.03 -17.53 -3.63
CA TYR A 23 -15.15 -17.30 -4.55
C TYR A 23 -14.75 -17.75 -5.96
N THR A 24 -15.20 -18.95 -6.35
CA THR A 24 -15.24 -19.39 -7.75
C THR A 24 -16.68 -19.27 -8.25
N GLY A 25 -16.93 -18.29 -9.11
CA GLY A 25 -18.24 -18.07 -9.70
C GLY A 25 -18.12 -17.27 -10.99
N LYS A 26 -17.86 -17.97 -12.10
CA LYS A 26 -18.04 -17.40 -13.44
C LYS A 26 -19.50 -17.00 -13.61
N ARG A 27 -19.78 -15.74 -13.97
CA ARG A 27 -21.02 -15.37 -14.65
C ARG A 27 -20.69 -14.81 -16.03
N LYS A 28 -21.15 -15.55 -17.03
CA LYS A 28 -21.33 -15.11 -18.42
C LYS A 28 -22.60 -14.26 -18.50
N ALA A 29 -22.61 -13.37 -19.49
CA ALA A 29 -23.74 -12.60 -20.07
C ALA A 29 -23.93 -11.17 -19.52
N GLU A 30 -23.15 -10.23 -20.07
CA GLU A 30 -23.45 -8.77 -20.06
C GLU A 30 -23.07 -8.12 -21.41
N GLU A 31 -23.34 -8.77 -22.55
CA GLU A 31 -23.00 -8.21 -23.88
C GLU A 31 -24.22 -7.91 -24.79
N GLU A 32 -25.47 -8.08 -24.34
CA GLU A 32 -26.61 -7.99 -25.28
C GLU A 32 -27.46 -6.71 -25.26
N TYR A 33 -27.22 -5.74 -24.37
CA TYR A 33 -27.91 -4.44 -24.45
C TYR A 33 -26.95 -3.31 -24.07
N GLY A 34 -26.77 -2.34 -24.98
CA GLY A 34 -25.83 -1.21 -24.89
C GLY A 34 -26.13 -0.17 -23.79
N VAL A 35 -26.57 -0.62 -22.62
CA VAL A 35 -26.60 0.15 -21.39
C VAL A 35 -25.50 -0.44 -20.51
N ILE A 36 -24.36 0.25 -20.42
CA ILE A 36 -23.33 -0.11 -19.44
C ILE A 36 -23.99 0.06 -18.07
N ALA A 37 -24.43 -1.04 -17.46
CA ALA A 37 -24.91 -1.02 -16.09
C ALA A 37 -23.81 -0.36 -15.24
N PRO A 38 -24.16 0.60 -14.36
CA PRO A 38 -23.16 1.23 -13.51
C PRO A 38 -22.41 0.13 -12.76
N LYS A 39 -21.07 0.11 -12.91
CA LYS A 39 -20.23 -0.91 -12.26
C LYS A 39 -20.56 -0.93 -10.77
N ARG A 40 -21.04 -2.08 -10.28
CA ARG A 40 -21.36 -2.25 -8.87
C ARG A 40 -20.08 -2.06 -8.05
N ARG A 41 -20.04 -1.00 -7.24
CA ARG A 41 -18.92 -0.67 -6.34
C ARG A 41 -19.12 -1.32 -4.98
N PHE A 42 -18.03 -1.60 -4.28
CA PHE A 42 -18.04 -2.24 -2.97
C PHE A 42 -17.20 -1.49 -1.95
N PHE A 43 -17.55 -1.56 -0.66
CA PHE A 43 -16.63 -1.11 0.38
C PHE A 43 -15.41 -2.03 0.45
N ALA A 44 -14.22 -1.45 0.66
CA ALA A 44 -12.98 -2.20 0.82
C ALA A 44 -12.73 -2.49 2.30
N SER A 45 -13.04 -3.70 2.77
CA SER A 45 -12.91 -4.10 4.18
C SER A 45 -11.54 -4.67 4.57
N ALA A 46 -10.89 -5.40 3.66
CA ALA A 46 -9.63 -6.10 3.95
C ALA A 46 -8.52 -5.89 2.90
N ASN A 47 -8.90 -5.61 1.66
CA ASN A 47 -7.97 -5.45 0.53
C ASN A 47 -7.75 -3.97 0.23
N GLU A 48 -6.75 -3.67 -0.60
CA GLU A 48 -6.59 -2.33 -1.15
C GLU A 48 -7.82 -1.89 -1.95
N ALA A 49 -8.07 -0.58 -1.95
CA ALA A 49 -9.24 0.01 -2.61
C ALA A 49 -8.85 0.57 -3.98
N TYR A 50 -9.71 0.36 -4.97
CA TYR A 50 -9.54 0.85 -6.33
C TYR A 50 -10.71 1.76 -6.73
N PRO A 51 -10.46 2.93 -7.35
CA PRO A 51 -11.52 3.88 -7.72
C PRO A 51 -12.64 3.30 -8.59
N ASP A 52 -12.29 2.33 -9.46
CA ASP A 52 -13.23 1.72 -10.41
C ASP A 52 -14.14 0.65 -9.77
N SER A 53 -13.71 0.08 -8.64
CA SER A 53 -14.34 -1.09 -8.02
C SER A 53 -14.89 -0.80 -6.63
N ASN A 54 -14.47 0.29 -6.00
CA ASN A 54 -14.79 0.60 -4.62
C ASN A 54 -15.41 1.99 -4.45
N PHE A 55 -16.17 2.16 -3.37
CA PHE A 55 -16.38 3.50 -2.81
C PHE A 55 -15.02 4.00 -2.33
N PHE A 56 -14.64 5.19 -2.78
CA PHE A 56 -13.24 5.57 -2.79
C PHE A 56 -13.05 7.06 -2.49
N ILE A 57 -12.09 7.34 -1.63
CA ILE A 57 -11.59 8.68 -1.35
C ILE A 57 -10.15 8.70 -1.83
N GLU A 58 -9.84 9.64 -2.72
CA GLU A 58 -8.49 9.80 -3.24
C GLU A 58 -7.59 10.46 -2.19
N PRO A 59 -6.48 9.81 -1.77
CA PRO A 59 -5.55 10.39 -0.79
C PRO A 59 -4.57 11.38 -1.45
N GLU A 60 -5.09 12.39 -2.16
CA GLU A 60 -4.31 13.28 -3.04
C GLU A 60 -3.16 13.98 -2.29
N VAL A 61 -3.44 14.57 -1.13
CA VAL A 61 -2.48 15.40 -0.38
C VAL A 61 -1.30 14.55 0.11
N GLU A 62 -1.55 13.37 0.68
CA GLU A 62 -0.49 12.49 1.15
C GLU A 62 0.31 11.90 -0.02
N VAL A 63 -0.38 11.53 -1.10
CA VAL A 63 0.25 10.95 -2.28
C VAL A 63 1.16 11.96 -2.96
N GLU A 64 0.71 13.20 -3.15
CA GLU A 64 1.55 14.25 -3.73
C GLU A 64 2.79 14.49 -2.87
N LYS A 65 2.63 14.59 -1.54
CA LYS A 65 3.76 14.77 -0.62
C LYS A 65 4.79 13.64 -0.75
N VAL A 66 4.33 12.38 -0.80
CA VAL A 66 5.21 11.22 -0.98
C VAL A 66 5.89 11.27 -2.35
N ALA A 67 5.14 11.53 -3.42
CA ALA A 67 5.67 11.57 -4.77
C ALA A 67 6.75 12.66 -4.93
N GLN A 68 6.55 13.83 -4.31
CA GLN A 68 7.55 14.90 -4.26
C GLN A 68 8.83 14.47 -3.55
N PHE A 69 8.75 13.74 -2.43
CA PHE A 69 9.94 13.18 -1.78
C PHE A 69 10.68 12.19 -2.68
N LEU A 70 9.96 11.34 -3.42
CA LEU A 70 10.56 10.39 -4.36
C LEU A 70 11.28 11.11 -5.52
N LEU A 71 10.63 12.12 -6.11
CA LEU A 71 11.24 12.98 -7.14
C LEU A 71 12.47 13.72 -6.61
N GLN A 72 12.47 14.14 -5.35
CA GLN A 72 13.62 14.74 -4.66
C GLN A 72 14.70 13.72 -4.25
N ARG A 73 14.61 12.47 -4.70
CA ARG A 73 15.56 11.39 -4.41
C ARG A 73 15.63 11.03 -2.91
N LYS A 74 14.56 11.32 -2.15
CA LYS A 74 14.48 10.93 -0.75
C LYS A 74 14.04 9.48 -0.63
N PHE A 75 14.80 8.73 0.16
CA PHE A 75 14.39 7.39 0.57
C PHE A 75 13.33 7.58 1.64
N THR A 76 12.17 6.96 1.45
CA THR A 76 10.94 7.25 2.20
C THR A 76 10.48 6.00 2.94
N LEU A 77 9.94 6.17 4.15
CA LEU A 77 9.20 5.12 4.84
C LEU A 77 7.73 5.53 4.93
N LEU A 78 6.83 4.62 4.60
CA LEU A 78 5.41 4.78 4.85
C LEU A 78 4.94 3.64 5.74
N PHE A 79 4.49 3.95 6.95
CA PHE A 79 4.08 2.93 7.89
C PHE A 79 2.76 3.25 8.59
N GLY A 80 2.14 2.23 9.16
CA GLY A 80 0.85 2.36 9.83
C GLY A 80 0.34 1.02 10.32
N HIS A 81 -0.81 1.02 10.99
CA HIS A 81 -1.45 -0.20 11.43
C HIS A 81 -1.90 -1.07 10.23
N CYS A 82 -2.24 -2.33 10.47
CA CYS A 82 -2.86 -3.17 9.45
C CYS A 82 -4.14 -2.48 8.93
N GLN A 83 -4.41 -2.60 7.63
CA GLN A 83 -5.59 -2.01 6.98
C GLN A 83 -5.71 -0.47 7.11
N SER A 84 -4.62 0.24 7.37
CA SER A 84 -4.61 1.71 7.38
C SER A 84 -4.58 2.35 5.98
N GLY A 85 -4.81 1.58 4.91
CA GLY A 85 -4.76 2.08 3.52
C GLY A 85 -3.36 2.23 2.90
N LYS A 86 -2.34 1.56 3.46
CA LYS A 86 -0.95 1.61 2.95
C LYS A 86 -0.84 1.15 1.50
N SER A 87 -1.27 -0.07 1.19
CA SER A 87 -1.23 -0.61 -0.17
C SER A 87 -2.09 0.21 -1.13
N THR A 88 -3.27 0.67 -0.70
CA THR A 88 -4.08 1.66 -1.44
C THR A 88 -3.28 2.92 -1.82
N THR A 89 -2.47 3.42 -0.88
CA THR A 89 -1.60 4.59 -1.11
C THR A 89 -0.49 4.28 -2.13
N CYS A 90 0.11 3.09 -2.09
CA CYS A 90 1.09 2.64 -3.11
C CYS A 90 0.50 2.72 -4.53
N HIS A 91 -0.73 2.19 -4.71
CA HIS A 91 -1.41 2.25 -6.00
C HIS A 91 -1.81 3.68 -6.38
N ALA A 92 -2.19 4.52 -5.43
CA ALA A 92 -2.46 5.92 -5.67
C ALA A 92 -1.19 6.68 -6.12
N ILE A 93 -0.02 6.37 -5.55
CA ILE A 93 1.28 6.91 -6.01
C ILE A 93 1.56 6.51 -7.47
N LEU A 94 1.34 5.24 -7.84
CA LEU A 94 1.50 4.79 -9.22
C LEU A 94 0.59 5.56 -10.19
N ARG A 95 -0.68 5.79 -9.81
CA ARG A 95 -1.62 6.60 -10.61
C ARG A 95 -1.15 8.05 -10.69
N TRP A 96 -0.76 8.65 -9.56
CA TRP A 96 -0.31 10.03 -9.50
C TRP A 96 0.82 10.30 -10.48
N PHE A 97 1.84 9.44 -10.54
CA PHE A 97 2.95 9.61 -11.49
C PHE A 97 2.54 9.45 -12.95
N ARG A 98 1.55 8.60 -13.25
CA ARG A 98 0.98 8.49 -14.60
C ARG A 98 0.21 9.75 -14.98
N ASP A 99 -0.51 10.32 -14.02
CA ASP A 99 -1.46 11.41 -14.24
C ASP A 99 -0.81 12.80 -14.15
N HIS A 100 0.42 12.90 -13.61
CA HIS A 100 1.16 14.17 -13.42
C HIS A 100 2.55 14.20 -14.11
N PRO A 101 2.64 14.01 -15.44
CA PRO A 101 3.90 14.06 -16.17
C PRO A 101 4.59 15.43 -16.11
N GLU A 102 3.86 16.51 -15.88
CA GLU A 102 4.38 17.87 -15.68
C GLU A 102 5.23 17.97 -14.41
N LYS A 103 4.79 17.36 -13.30
CA LYS A 103 5.57 17.33 -12.05
C LYS A 103 6.88 16.56 -12.19
N ILE A 104 6.87 15.49 -12.99
CA ILE A 104 8.08 14.72 -13.31
C ILE A 104 9.08 15.59 -14.08
N ARG A 105 8.61 16.39 -15.05
CA ARG A 105 9.45 17.32 -15.82
C ARG A 105 10.00 18.45 -14.96
N GLU A 106 9.18 19.03 -14.09
CA GLU A 106 9.58 20.07 -13.12
C GLU A 106 10.72 19.56 -12.22
N ALA A 107 10.68 18.29 -11.83
CA ALA A 107 11.74 17.64 -11.06
C ALA A 107 12.99 17.26 -11.87
N GLY A 108 13.02 17.55 -13.17
CA GLY A 108 14.17 17.32 -14.05
C GLY A 108 14.28 15.89 -14.60
N PHE A 109 13.19 15.12 -14.60
CA PHE A 109 13.15 13.78 -15.20
C PHE A 109 12.32 13.78 -16.49
N ASP A 110 12.61 12.83 -17.37
CA ASP A 110 11.80 12.55 -18.56
C ASP A 110 10.68 11.56 -18.20
N PRO A 111 9.39 11.95 -18.29
CA PRO A 111 8.26 11.08 -17.94
C PRO A 111 8.21 9.77 -18.74
N GLN A 112 8.78 9.74 -19.95
CA GLN A 112 8.78 8.52 -20.79
C GLN A 112 9.93 7.57 -20.42
N LYS A 113 10.93 8.05 -19.68
CA LYS A 113 12.12 7.28 -19.28
C LYS A 113 12.14 6.93 -17.80
N LEU A 114 11.43 7.69 -16.95
CA LEU A 114 11.31 7.38 -15.53
C LEU A 114 10.48 6.11 -15.33
N GLU A 115 11.10 5.09 -14.76
CA GLU A 115 10.43 3.84 -14.45
C GLU A 115 10.00 3.81 -12.99
N ILE A 116 8.74 3.47 -12.76
CA ILE A 116 8.22 3.23 -11.42
C ILE A 116 7.88 1.75 -11.32
N ARG A 117 8.40 1.11 -10.26
CA ARG A 117 8.25 -0.33 -10.04
C ARG A 117 7.76 -0.58 -8.64
N MET A 118 6.79 -1.48 -8.51
CA MET A 118 6.26 -1.92 -7.22
C MET A 118 6.57 -3.40 -7.02
N VAL A 119 7.11 -3.73 -5.85
CA VAL A 119 7.40 -5.10 -5.40
C VAL A 119 6.69 -5.30 -4.07
N THR A 120 5.79 -6.28 -3.97
CA THR A 120 5.00 -6.52 -2.74
C THR A 120 5.40 -7.83 -2.09
N PHE A 121 5.88 -7.83 -0.84
CA PHE A 121 6.27 -9.06 -0.14
C PHE A 121 5.08 -9.81 0.47
N ASP A 122 4.80 -11.02 -0.03
CA ASP A 122 3.63 -11.81 0.41
C ASP A 122 3.96 -12.80 1.53
N ALA A 123 5.25 -13.07 1.76
CA ALA A 123 5.73 -14.05 2.73
C ALA A 123 6.73 -13.40 3.71
N THR A 124 6.58 -13.72 5.00
CA THR A 124 7.50 -13.26 6.03
C THR A 124 8.85 -13.98 5.91
N VAL A 125 9.94 -13.22 5.90
CA VAL A 125 11.31 -13.71 5.90
C VAL A 125 11.89 -13.52 7.31
N ASN A 126 11.70 -14.52 8.17
CA ASN A 126 12.26 -14.50 9.52
C ASN A 126 13.56 -15.30 9.55
N THR A 127 14.69 -14.62 9.37
CA THR A 127 16.03 -15.22 9.34
C THR A 127 17.05 -14.35 10.04
N LYS A 128 18.09 -14.98 10.59
CA LYS A 128 19.31 -14.33 11.05
C LYS A 128 20.47 -14.48 10.06
N ASP A 129 20.32 -15.34 9.04
CA ASP A 129 21.30 -15.55 7.99
C ASP A 129 21.05 -14.56 6.84
N PRO A 130 21.97 -13.62 6.58
CA PRO A 130 21.81 -12.65 5.48
C PRO A 130 21.71 -13.32 4.10
N SER A 131 22.30 -14.50 3.93
CA SER A 131 22.20 -15.27 2.69
C SER A 131 20.75 -15.59 2.32
N VAL A 132 19.98 -16.04 3.31
CA VAL A 132 18.56 -16.39 3.15
C VAL A 132 17.73 -15.14 2.89
N LEU A 133 18.09 -14.02 3.54
CA LEU A 133 17.44 -12.72 3.29
C LEU A 133 17.64 -12.30 1.82
N TRP A 134 18.88 -12.26 1.35
CA TRP A 134 19.20 -11.82 -0.01
C TRP A 134 18.62 -12.72 -1.08
N GLU A 135 18.61 -14.04 -0.85
CA GLU A 135 17.96 -14.98 -1.74
C GLU A 135 16.45 -14.71 -1.85
N SER A 136 15.78 -14.44 -0.73
CA SER A 136 14.36 -14.11 -0.71
C SER A 136 14.06 -12.78 -1.41
N ILE A 137 14.85 -11.74 -1.13
CA ILE A 137 14.73 -10.43 -1.78
C ILE A 137 14.96 -10.57 -3.29
N CYS A 138 16.09 -11.13 -3.72
CA CYS A 138 16.45 -11.21 -5.14
C CYS A 138 15.46 -12.06 -5.93
N LYS A 139 15.01 -13.20 -5.38
CA LYS A 139 13.96 -14.01 -6.00
C LYS A 139 12.66 -13.23 -6.13
N LYS A 140 12.25 -12.45 -5.12
CA LYS A 140 11.00 -11.68 -5.17
C LYS A 140 11.05 -10.53 -6.19
N PHE A 141 12.21 -9.88 -6.33
CA PHE A 141 12.42 -8.89 -7.38
C PHE A 141 12.33 -9.55 -8.76
N ARG A 142 13.04 -10.66 -8.97
CA ARG A 142 13.00 -11.41 -10.23
C ARG A 142 11.61 -11.92 -10.60
N THR A 143 10.80 -12.36 -9.64
CA THR A 143 9.42 -12.78 -9.95
C THR A 143 8.53 -11.62 -10.34
N THR A 144 8.82 -10.40 -9.86
CA THR A 144 8.10 -9.18 -10.22
C THR A 144 8.41 -8.74 -11.65
N ASP A 145 9.69 -8.72 -12.03
CA ASP A 145 10.13 -8.43 -13.40
C ASP A 145 11.41 -9.21 -13.73
N ARG A 146 11.27 -10.31 -14.46
CA ARG A 146 12.40 -11.19 -14.81
C ARG A 146 13.43 -10.54 -15.73
N LYS A 147 13.02 -9.53 -16.50
CA LYS A 147 13.90 -8.87 -17.47
C LYS A 147 14.72 -7.80 -16.78
N LEU A 148 14.10 -7.01 -15.90
CA LEU A 148 14.76 -5.95 -15.16
C LEU A 148 15.62 -6.50 -14.01
N PHE A 149 15.11 -7.50 -13.29
CA PHE A 149 15.73 -8.06 -12.10
C PHE A 149 16.30 -9.46 -12.38
N SER A 150 17.12 -9.58 -13.42
CA SER A 150 17.78 -10.82 -13.79
C SER A 150 19.09 -11.02 -13.02
N PHE A 151 19.35 -12.24 -12.59
CA PHE A 151 20.63 -12.66 -12.01
C PHE A 151 20.86 -14.15 -12.33
N ASP A 152 22.10 -14.62 -12.19
CA ASP A 152 22.42 -16.04 -12.31
C ASP A 152 21.93 -16.79 -11.06
N THR A 153 20.97 -17.70 -11.24
CA THR A 153 20.45 -18.52 -10.15
C THR A 153 21.38 -19.62 -9.67
N ALA A 154 22.46 -19.91 -10.40
CA ALA A 154 23.50 -20.81 -9.92
C ALA A 154 24.38 -20.13 -8.86
N GLU A 155 24.45 -18.79 -8.86
CA GLU A 155 25.22 -18.02 -7.90
C GLU A 155 24.42 -17.70 -6.64
N LYS A 156 25.14 -17.58 -5.52
CA LYS A 156 24.55 -17.20 -4.23
C LYS A 156 24.14 -15.73 -4.27
N CYS A 157 22.89 -15.44 -3.93
CA CYS A 157 22.41 -14.07 -3.80
C CYS A 157 23.06 -13.36 -2.61
N THR A 158 23.50 -12.12 -2.82
CA THR A 158 24.08 -11.25 -1.80
C THR A 158 23.55 -9.81 -1.96
N SER A 159 24.01 -8.90 -1.09
CA SER A 159 23.80 -7.46 -1.25
C SER A 159 24.26 -6.94 -2.61
N SER A 160 25.34 -7.47 -3.21
CA SER A 160 25.81 -7.07 -4.54
C SER A 160 24.83 -7.49 -5.64
N THR A 161 24.26 -8.69 -5.56
CA THR A 161 23.21 -9.14 -6.51
C THR A 161 22.04 -8.16 -6.54
N PHE A 162 21.62 -7.67 -5.38
CA PHE A 162 20.56 -6.67 -5.28
C PHE A 162 20.99 -5.31 -5.85
N GLN A 163 22.23 -4.87 -5.60
CA GLN A 163 22.75 -3.62 -6.15
C GLN A 163 22.88 -3.66 -7.68
N ASP A 164 23.25 -4.82 -8.23
CA ASP A 164 23.46 -5.04 -9.66
C ASP A 164 22.19 -4.85 -10.48
N PHE A 165 21.01 -5.09 -9.90
CA PHE A 165 19.72 -4.75 -10.51
C PHE A 165 19.58 -3.28 -10.89
N PHE A 166 20.31 -2.39 -10.21
CA PHE A 166 20.28 -0.96 -10.45
C PHE A 166 21.59 -0.43 -11.06
N SER A 167 22.55 -1.30 -11.33
CA SER A 167 23.85 -0.92 -11.87
C SER A 167 23.72 -0.54 -13.35
N LYS A 168 24.13 0.69 -13.69
CA LYS A 168 24.11 1.18 -15.07
C LYS A 168 25.05 0.40 -15.99
N ARG A 169 26.04 -0.31 -15.44
CA ARG A 169 27.02 -1.09 -16.22
C ARG A 169 26.42 -2.34 -16.84
N TYR A 170 25.40 -2.91 -16.19
CA TYR A 170 24.76 -4.15 -16.64
C TYR A 170 23.47 -3.92 -17.42
N LEU A 171 23.03 -2.66 -17.56
CA LEU A 171 21.82 -2.29 -18.28
C LEU A 171 22.17 -1.69 -19.64
N LEU A 172 21.65 -2.27 -20.72
CA LEU A 172 21.85 -1.79 -22.10
C LEU A 172 21.38 -0.35 -22.32
N SER A 173 20.32 0.06 -21.60
CA SER A 173 19.79 1.42 -21.60
C SER A 173 19.29 1.74 -20.19
N PRO A 174 20.17 2.21 -19.28
CA PRO A 174 19.80 2.42 -17.88
C PRO A 174 18.79 3.56 -17.76
N LYS A 175 17.58 3.20 -17.36
CA LYS A 175 16.52 4.16 -17.07
C LYS A 175 16.50 4.48 -15.58
N PRO A 176 16.20 5.73 -15.19
CA PRO A 176 16.03 6.09 -13.78
C PRO A 176 14.84 5.32 -13.18
N ILE A 177 15.01 4.75 -11.99
CA ILE A 177 13.99 3.90 -11.33
C ILE A 177 13.57 4.52 -9.99
N ILE A 178 12.26 4.62 -9.76
CA ILE A 178 11.65 4.80 -8.45
C ILE A 178 11.05 3.46 -8.02
N LEU A 179 11.43 2.98 -6.85
CA LEU A 179 11.01 1.67 -6.35
C LEU A 179 10.06 1.81 -5.16
N ILE A 180 8.91 1.13 -5.25
CA ILE A 180 7.94 0.96 -4.17
C ILE A 180 8.07 -0.47 -3.67
N VAL A 181 8.43 -0.65 -2.40
CA VAL A 181 8.47 -1.96 -1.75
C VAL A 181 7.33 -2.05 -0.75
N ASP A 182 6.25 -2.71 -1.14
CA ASP A 182 5.09 -2.93 -0.28
C ASP A 182 5.26 -4.17 0.60
N GLU A 183 4.62 -4.13 1.77
CA GLU A 183 4.78 -5.13 2.82
C GLU A 183 6.24 -5.40 3.23
N ALA A 184 7.11 -4.38 3.16
CA ALA A 184 8.52 -4.46 3.57
C ALA A 184 8.69 -4.82 5.05
N SER A 185 7.67 -4.64 5.90
CA SER A 185 7.66 -5.18 7.28
C SER A 185 7.77 -6.72 7.35
N ARG A 186 7.51 -7.42 6.25
CA ARG A 186 7.72 -8.87 6.12
C ARG A 186 9.18 -9.27 6.06
N LEU A 187 10.08 -8.32 5.81
CA LEU A 187 11.54 -8.50 5.87
C LEU A 187 12.10 -8.42 7.30
N SER A 188 11.27 -8.69 8.32
CA SER A 188 11.67 -8.71 9.72
C SER A 188 12.78 -9.74 9.96
N ALA A 189 14.03 -9.30 9.86
CA ALA A 189 15.22 -10.12 9.96
C ALA A 189 16.04 -9.75 11.21
N GLY A 190 17.04 -10.56 11.54
CA GLY A 190 17.97 -10.25 12.63
C GLY A 190 18.72 -8.92 12.41
N ASP A 191 19.34 -8.40 13.47
CA ASP A 191 20.07 -7.11 13.44
C ASP A 191 21.09 -7.06 12.29
N ASP A 192 21.88 -8.12 12.07
CA ASP A 192 22.89 -8.18 11.00
C ASP A 192 22.29 -8.08 9.58
N CYS A 193 21.16 -8.76 9.35
CA CYS A 193 20.43 -8.72 8.09
C CYS A 193 19.87 -7.31 7.81
N THR A 194 19.36 -6.65 8.85
CA THR A 194 18.86 -5.28 8.77
C THR A 194 19.99 -4.30 8.45
N VAL A 195 21.15 -4.46 9.09
CA VAL A 195 22.33 -3.64 8.83
C VAL A 195 22.80 -3.79 7.39
N GLU A 196 22.96 -5.03 6.89
CA GLU A 196 23.43 -5.25 5.51
C GLU A 196 22.43 -4.72 4.47
N PHE A 197 21.13 -4.87 4.71
CA PHE A 197 20.10 -4.30 3.82
C PHE A 197 20.19 -2.78 3.76
N ILE A 198 20.33 -2.13 4.92
CA ILE A 198 20.44 -0.68 5.01
C ILE A 198 21.75 -0.16 4.39
N ASP A 199 22.87 -0.86 4.58
CA ASP A 199 24.14 -0.53 3.92
C ASP A 199 24.03 -0.62 2.39
N SER A 200 23.34 -1.64 1.88
CA SER A 200 23.06 -1.76 0.46
C SER A 200 22.25 -0.56 -0.07
N LEU A 201 21.22 -0.13 0.67
CA LEU A 201 20.47 1.08 0.35
C LEU A 201 21.32 2.36 0.41
N ARG A 202 22.25 2.48 1.37
CA ARG A 202 23.19 3.62 1.44
C ARG A 202 24.09 3.68 0.21
N THR A 203 24.65 2.54 -0.21
CA THR A 203 25.48 2.44 -1.42
C THR A 203 24.71 2.92 -2.65
N LEU A 204 23.49 2.43 -2.84
CA LEU A 204 22.63 2.84 -3.96
C LEU A 204 22.28 4.33 -3.91
N LYS A 205 21.99 4.88 -2.73
CA LYS A 205 21.68 6.31 -2.56
C LYS A 205 22.89 7.22 -2.79
N GLY A 206 24.07 6.77 -2.37
CA GLY A 206 25.32 7.53 -2.39
C GLY A 206 25.96 7.62 -3.78
N ASP A 207 25.85 6.57 -4.60
CA ASP A 207 26.51 6.51 -5.91
C ASP A 207 25.53 6.68 -7.08
N ARG A 208 25.23 7.95 -7.35
CA ARG A 208 24.34 8.35 -8.46
C ARG A 208 24.96 8.18 -9.84
N VAL A 209 26.29 8.04 -9.90
CA VAL A 209 27.02 7.91 -11.17
C VAL A 209 26.84 6.49 -11.69
N ASN A 210 27.00 5.49 -10.83
CA ASN A 210 26.95 4.08 -11.23
C ASN A 210 25.56 3.44 -11.10
N PHE A 211 24.65 3.96 -10.26
CA PHE A 211 23.31 3.38 -10.08
C PHE A 211 22.18 4.22 -10.67
N CYS A 212 21.15 3.56 -11.21
CA CYS A 212 19.96 4.19 -11.77
C CYS A 212 18.77 4.29 -10.79
N LEU A 213 18.89 3.74 -9.57
CA LEU A 213 17.88 3.93 -8.53
C LEU A 213 17.85 5.40 -8.06
N ILE A 214 16.71 6.06 -8.25
CA ILE A 214 16.46 7.45 -7.88
C ILE A 214 16.03 7.56 -6.43
N SER A 215 15.05 6.77 -6.05
CA SER A 215 14.49 6.72 -4.70
C SER A 215 13.81 5.38 -4.46
N ILE A 216 13.67 5.03 -3.19
CA ILE A 216 12.89 3.89 -2.73
C ILE A 216 11.91 4.34 -1.65
N ILE A 217 10.71 3.79 -1.68
CA ILE A 217 9.79 3.83 -0.55
C ILE A 217 9.62 2.42 0.00
N LEU A 218 9.83 2.25 1.30
CA LEU A 218 9.48 1.02 1.99
C LEU A 218 8.17 1.22 2.73
N VAL A 219 7.21 0.33 2.48
CA VAL A 219 5.86 0.40 3.02
C VAL A 219 5.61 -0.81 3.91
N GLY A 220 5.11 -0.60 5.12
CA GLY A 220 4.91 -1.71 6.05
C GLY A 220 4.21 -1.32 7.35
N THR A 221 4.11 -2.26 8.27
CA THR A 221 3.61 -1.96 9.62
C THR A 221 4.65 -1.18 10.44
N ALA A 222 4.29 -0.79 11.66
CA ALA A 222 5.18 -0.03 12.54
C ALA A 222 6.55 -0.69 12.80
N THR A 223 6.67 -2.02 12.63
CA THR A 223 7.93 -2.76 12.76
C THR A 223 8.99 -2.30 11.75
N ILE A 224 8.58 -1.69 10.62
CA ILE A 224 9.55 -1.14 9.68
C ILE A 224 10.33 0.07 10.25
N ARG A 225 9.88 0.65 11.37
CA ARG A 225 10.66 1.66 12.10
C ARG A 225 11.93 1.07 12.71
N ASP A 226 12.01 -0.24 12.91
CA ASP A 226 13.22 -0.88 13.44
C ASP A 226 14.41 -0.76 12.47
N PHE A 227 14.14 -0.58 11.17
CA PHE A 227 15.14 -0.20 10.16
C PHE A 227 15.76 1.18 10.44
N LEU A 228 15.05 2.08 11.14
CA LEU A 228 15.56 3.38 11.59
C LEU A 228 16.36 3.27 12.91
N ILE A 229 15.83 2.50 13.87
CA ILE A 229 16.26 2.52 15.29
C ILE A 229 17.54 1.70 15.52
N SER A 230 17.71 0.58 14.81
CA SER A 230 18.91 -0.27 14.89
C SER A 230 20.22 0.50 14.62
N HIS A 231 20.14 1.63 13.91
CA HIS A 231 21.27 2.45 13.48
C HIS A 231 21.46 3.75 14.30
N GLN A 232 20.70 3.95 15.38
CA GLN A 232 20.81 5.12 16.27
C GLN A 232 21.27 4.77 17.70
N ARG A 233 21.71 3.52 17.94
CA ARG A 233 22.17 3.09 19.28
C ARG A 233 23.56 3.68 19.61
N PRO A 234 23.83 4.05 20.89
CA PRO A 234 25.10 4.67 21.31
C PRO A 234 26.39 3.86 21.01
N ASN A 235 26.27 2.55 20.79
CA ASN A 235 27.39 1.65 20.47
C ASN A 235 27.38 1.14 19.02
N ALA A 236 26.56 1.71 18.13
CA ALA A 236 26.51 1.31 16.72
C ALA A 236 27.75 1.83 15.96
N ILE A 237 28.44 0.94 15.24
CA ILE A 237 29.75 1.20 14.60
C ILE A 237 29.64 2.13 13.36
N SER A 238 28.45 2.48 12.86
CA SER A 238 28.29 3.45 11.75
C SER A 238 26.88 4.06 11.56
N LYS A 239 26.89 5.41 11.54
CA LYS A 239 26.28 6.41 10.62
C LYS A 239 24.79 6.33 10.22
N ILE A 240 24.10 7.44 10.52
CA ILE A 240 22.90 8.05 9.90
C ILE A 240 22.14 7.13 8.91
N SER A 241 20.90 6.79 9.26
CA SER A 241 19.93 6.10 8.40
C SER A 241 19.83 6.75 7.00
N PRO A 242 19.71 5.98 5.91
CA PRO A 242 19.45 6.55 4.58
C PRO A 242 18.06 7.22 4.50
N PHE A 243 17.18 6.99 5.48
CA PHE A 243 15.88 7.62 5.61
C PHE A 243 15.96 8.82 6.54
N SER A 244 15.52 9.98 6.07
CA SER A 244 15.42 11.18 6.89
C SER A 244 14.13 11.19 7.71
N ALA A 245 14.13 11.86 8.86
CA ALA A 245 12.97 11.89 9.76
C ALA A 245 11.73 12.49 9.07
N GLU A 246 11.91 13.50 8.22
CA GLU A 246 10.81 14.12 7.48
C GLU A 246 10.26 13.23 6.36
N ALA A 247 11.04 12.26 5.87
CA ALA A 247 10.62 11.28 4.86
C ALA A 247 10.08 9.98 5.50
N CYS A 248 9.74 10.02 6.79
CA CYS A 248 9.06 8.95 7.51
C CYS A 248 7.62 9.37 7.75
N LEU A 249 6.68 8.74 7.04
CA LEU A 249 5.28 9.15 6.96
C LEU A 249 4.34 8.06 7.49
N THR A 250 3.18 8.49 7.98
CA THR A 250 2.07 7.61 8.34
C THR A 250 0.89 7.81 7.43
N CYS A 251 0.16 6.75 7.11
CA CYS A 251 -1.16 6.90 6.50
C CYS A 251 -2.10 7.64 7.45
N SER A 252 -2.75 8.68 6.95
CA SER A 252 -3.84 9.37 7.63
C SER A 252 -5.04 8.45 7.83
N GLN A 253 -5.86 8.81 8.82
CA GLN A 253 -7.22 8.29 8.97
C GLN A 253 -8.17 9.10 8.09
N PHE A 254 -9.34 8.54 7.76
CA PHE A 254 -10.39 9.35 7.16
C PHE A 254 -10.85 10.41 8.15
N THR A 255 -11.14 11.60 7.64
CA THR A 255 -11.87 12.64 8.32
C THR A 255 -13.36 12.30 8.35
N LYS A 256 -14.12 12.98 9.22
CA LYS A 256 -15.57 12.83 9.27
C LYS A 256 -16.23 13.10 7.91
N ALA A 257 -15.79 14.16 7.22
CA ALA A 257 -16.29 14.52 5.90
C ALA A 257 -16.00 13.45 4.83
N GLU A 258 -14.83 12.80 4.89
CA GLU A 258 -14.49 11.71 3.97
C GLU A 258 -15.32 10.43 4.25
N VAL A 259 -15.61 10.13 5.52
CA VAL A 259 -16.55 9.04 5.85
C VAL A 259 -17.96 9.37 5.35
N GLU A 260 -18.43 10.59 5.55
CA GLU A 260 -19.71 11.07 5.01
C GLU A 260 -19.74 10.95 3.47
N ASP A 261 -18.68 11.35 2.77
CA ASP A 261 -18.60 11.23 1.32
C ASP A 261 -18.63 9.76 0.86
N LEU A 262 -17.90 8.86 1.53
CA LEU A 262 -17.94 7.43 1.21
C LEU A 262 -19.36 6.85 1.29
N PHE A 263 -20.09 7.15 2.36
CA PHE A 263 -21.45 6.66 2.53
C PHE A 263 -22.44 7.38 1.63
N LYS A 264 -22.19 8.62 1.24
CA LYS A 264 -22.95 9.32 0.20
C LYS A 264 -22.76 8.68 -1.17
N GLN A 265 -21.54 8.30 -1.53
CA GLN A 265 -21.27 7.53 -2.77
C GLN A 265 -22.04 6.21 -2.76
N PHE A 266 -22.09 5.51 -1.61
CA PHE A 266 -22.89 4.31 -1.45
C PHE A 266 -24.39 4.58 -1.62
N ALA A 267 -24.96 5.56 -0.90
CA ALA A 267 -26.37 5.94 -0.99
C ALA A 267 -26.79 6.19 -2.45
N THR A 268 -26.01 7.00 -3.16
CA THR A 268 -26.23 7.35 -4.57
C THR A 268 -26.23 6.10 -5.48
N SER A 269 -25.54 5.04 -5.10
CA SER A 269 -25.45 3.80 -5.88
C SER A 269 -26.62 2.83 -5.66
N ILE A 270 -27.39 2.98 -4.59
CA ILE A 270 -28.48 2.06 -4.23
C ILE A 270 -29.87 2.71 -4.29
N ASN A 271 -30.08 3.86 -3.64
CA ASN A 271 -31.31 4.67 -3.64
C ASN A 271 -31.11 5.93 -2.75
N ASP A 272 -31.79 7.03 -3.07
CA ASP A 272 -31.75 8.30 -2.32
C ASP A 272 -32.33 8.21 -0.89
N SER A 273 -33.02 7.11 -0.54
CA SER A 273 -33.62 6.90 0.78
C SER A 273 -32.66 6.34 1.84
N PHE A 274 -31.39 6.07 1.50
CA PHE A 274 -30.41 5.60 2.48
C PHE A 274 -29.95 6.76 3.36
N ASP A 275 -30.17 6.65 4.67
CA ASP A 275 -29.84 7.68 5.66
C ASP A 275 -28.33 7.74 5.98
N PHE A 276 -27.54 8.15 4.99
CA PHE A 276 -26.09 8.34 5.18
C PHE A 276 -25.79 9.49 6.15
N ILE A 277 -26.71 10.45 6.30
CA ILE A 277 -26.53 11.65 7.14
C ILE A 277 -26.36 11.27 8.60
N ASN A 278 -27.14 10.31 9.11
CA ASN A 278 -26.99 9.84 10.49
C ASN A 278 -26.00 8.67 10.61
N ILE A 279 -25.95 7.77 9.61
CA ILE A 279 -25.08 6.58 9.68
C ILE A 279 -23.60 6.95 9.62
N ALA A 280 -23.18 7.88 8.75
CA ALA A 280 -21.76 8.18 8.57
C ALA A 280 -21.09 8.81 9.81
N PRO A 281 -21.72 9.77 10.52
CA PRO A 281 -21.22 10.25 11.81
C PRO A 281 -21.04 9.14 12.84
N ASP A 282 -22.01 8.23 12.99
CA ASP A 282 -21.92 7.11 13.94
C ASP A 282 -20.75 6.17 13.60
N ILE A 283 -20.55 5.87 12.31
CA ILE A 283 -19.40 5.09 11.85
C ILE A 283 -18.09 5.83 12.13
N PHE A 284 -18.03 7.14 11.89
CA PHE A 284 -16.84 7.92 12.18
C PHE A 284 -16.53 7.90 13.69
N GLU A 285 -17.49 8.15 14.56
CA GLU A 285 -17.29 8.13 16.02
C GLU A 285 -16.84 6.75 16.51
N PHE A 286 -17.39 5.68 15.94
CA PHE A 286 -17.05 4.32 16.33
C PHE A 286 -15.65 3.88 15.85
N THR A 287 -15.24 4.31 14.66
CA THR A 287 -14.00 3.85 14.01
C THR A 287 -12.85 4.85 14.14
N LEU A 288 -13.15 6.08 14.56
CA LEU A 288 -12.26 7.24 14.55
C LEU A 288 -11.63 7.50 13.17
N GLY A 289 -12.29 7.05 12.09
CA GLY A 289 -11.79 7.19 10.72
C GLY A 289 -10.78 6.12 10.29
N HIS A 290 -10.57 5.06 11.07
CA HIS A 290 -9.66 3.98 10.66
C HIS A 290 -10.15 3.31 9.38
N LYS A 291 -9.41 3.47 8.27
CA LYS A 291 -9.83 3.11 6.91
C LYS A 291 -10.37 1.67 6.80
N GLY A 292 -9.66 0.69 7.37
CA GLY A 292 -10.12 -0.71 7.37
C GLY A 292 -11.39 -0.96 8.19
N LEU A 293 -11.58 -0.23 9.31
CA LEU A 293 -12.78 -0.40 10.14
C LEU A 293 -13.98 0.27 9.47
N VAL A 294 -13.80 1.47 8.91
CA VAL A 294 -14.81 2.15 8.08
C VAL A 294 -15.24 1.24 6.93
N GLY A 295 -14.27 0.65 6.22
CA GLY A 295 -14.52 -0.30 5.13
C GLY A 295 -15.27 -1.55 5.59
N ALA A 296 -14.92 -2.13 6.74
CA ALA A 296 -15.63 -3.28 7.31
C ALA A 296 -17.07 -2.96 7.72
N CYS A 297 -17.30 -1.80 8.33
CA CYS A 297 -18.65 -1.32 8.64
C CYS A 297 -19.48 -1.11 7.37
N GLY A 298 -18.89 -0.46 6.36
CA GLY A 298 -19.55 -0.23 5.07
C GLY A 298 -19.89 -1.54 4.34
N ASP A 299 -18.96 -2.49 4.29
CA ASP A 299 -19.18 -3.82 3.69
C ASP A 299 -20.31 -4.57 4.41
N TYR A 300 -20.34 -4.53 5.74
CA TYR A 300 -21.44 -5.11 6.52
C TYR A 300 -22.79 -4.47 6.16
N ILE A 301 -22.88 -3.13 6.12
CA ILE A 301 -24.11 -2.40 5.78
C ILE A 301 -24.54 -2.70 4.34
N GLN A 302 -23.60 -2.68 3.40
CA GLN A 302 -23.85 -2.97 1.99
C GLN A 302 -24.40 -4.39 1.80
N ASN A 303 -23.84 -5.37 2.50
CA ASN A 303 -24.32 -6.74 2.48
C ASN A 303 -25.71 -6.84 3.10
N ALA A 304 -25.95 -6.22 4.27
CA ALA A 304 -27.26 -6.21 4.91
C ALA A 304 -28.35 -5.63 3.98
N HIS A 305 -28.05 -4.55 3.26
CA HIS A 305 -28.95 -3.95 2.26
C HIS A 305 -29.13 -4.81 1.00
N SER A 306 -28.13 -5.63 0.64
CA SER A 306 -28.22 -6.52 -0.53
C SER A 306 -29.03 -7.79 -0.26
N TYR A 307 -29.09 -8.25 1.00
CA TYR A 307 -29.80 -9.47 1.41
C TYR A 307 -31.23 -9.22 1.90
N ASN A 308 -31.55 -8.02 2.36
CA ASN A 308 -32.88 -7.64 2.84
C ASN A 308 -33.52 -6.61 1.90
N ASN A 309 -34.66 -6.95 1.29
CA ASN A 309 -35.62 -5.98 0.73
C ASN A 309 -36.34 -5.15 1.82
N THR A 310 -35.79 -5.09 3.03
CA THR A 310 -36.33 -4.35 4.17
C THR A 310 -35.36 -3.23 4.54
N PRO A 311 -35.83 -1.98 4.63
CA PRO A 311 -34.97 -0.85 4.95
C PRO A 311 -34.36 -1.03 6.34
N ILE A 312 -33.11 -0.60 6.48
CA ILE A 312 -32.46 -0.47 7.78
C ILE A 312 -33.19 0.67 8.51
N GLN A 313 -34.09 0.33 9.44
CA GLN A 313 -34.86 1.31 10.20
C GLN A 313 -34.09 1.81 11.42
N THR A 314 -34.10 3.12 11.63
CA THR A 314 -33.72 3.77 12.87
C THR A 314 -34.81 3.59 13.93
N LEU A 315 -34.45 3.72 15.20
CA LEU A 315 -35.33 3.44 16.37
C LEU A 315 -36.60 4.29 16.48
N ASP A 316 -36.77 5.29 15.63
CA ASP A 316 -37.93 6.20 15.65
C ASP A 316 -39.05 5.77 14.68
N ASP A 317 -38.91 4.58 14.06
CA ASP A 317 -39.97 3.88 13.31
C ASP A 317 -40.53 2.67 14.08
#